data_AF-A0A7K3NKY3-F1
#
_entry.id   AF-A0A7K3NKY3-F1
#
_cell.length_a   1.000
_cell.length_b   1.000
_cell.length_c   1.000
_cell.angle_alpha   90.00
_cell.angle_beta   90.00
_cell.angle_gamma   90.00
#
_symmetry.space_group_name_H-M   'P 1'
#
loop_
_entity.id
_entity.type
_entity.pdbx_description
1 polymer ?
#
loop_
_entity_poly.entity_id
_entity_poly.type
_entity_poly.pdbx_seq_one_letter_code
_entity_poly.pdbx_strand_id
1 'polypeptide(L)'
;MNMNNVRVLVMLSFVVVGLIGCSSKIRVMPYGETKTGIAFNLPKTQFQLKIIYTKRTSENCKDKNSIKVEKPLELTPLVVPDPQHAYVIDTSKLEASFVETKNFTLKLNEVGCITSINAEMNDRTSDVIASAVKIPINVAKIIAAAGHKDQDAQCIVTVEEIEVVRIIDLEELEFNKDDSVYHATYSDIKKATSLFNGIEPDDEVKLEFYASESFSRTENDSKDTIPWKYKNNMSYIDGLPYRLPAHVRVIAKVSGHDTKQMSFMIAQSSNVCFLPFSSKMFTERKMAAKFSPSTGGLTEYEFSTSSSAQKLASTLESATGSLVTGVDELRQAKAKAMIADVKNENDLLAAEKDLLQSRLDLYKKQEEMNKYLLQQLNN
;
A
#
# COMPACT_ATOMS: atom_id res chain seq x y z
N MET A 1 55.38 28.54 34.71
CA MET A 1 54.50 27.41 34.34
C MET A 1 55.38 26.34 33.69
N ASN A 2 55.35 25.09 34.16
CA ASN A 2 56.31 24.07 33.71
C ASN A 2 55.98 23.59 32.28
N MET A 3 56.98 23.40 31.40
CA MET A 3 56.77 23.00 30.00
C MET A 3 56.00 21.68 29.85
N ASN A 4 56.14 20.77 30.82
CA ASN A 4 55.41 19.51 30.85
C ASN A 4 53.88 19.72 31.01
N ASN A 5 53.45 20.72 31.79
CA ASN A 5 52.03 21.00 32.00
C ASN A 5 51.38 21.55 30.73
N VAL A 6 52.11 22.34 29.94
CA VAL A 6 51.63 22.88 28.66
C VAL A 6 51.47 21.75 27.64
N ARG A 7 52.42 20.81 27.56
CA ARG A 7 52.31 19.64 26.67
C ARG A 7 51.13 18.73 27.01
N VAL A 8 50.89 18.48 28.30
CA VAL A 8 49.72 17.70 28.75
C VAL A 8 48.41 18.42 28.39
N LEU A 9 48.30 19.73 28.63
CA LEU A 9 47.09 20.50 28.30
C LEU A 9 46.80 20.52 26.79
N VAL A 10 47.84 20.63 25.94
CA VAL A 10 47.70 20.60 24.48
C VAL A 10 47.27 19.20 24.00
N MET A 11 47.86 18.12 24.50
CA MET A 11 47.39 16.76 24.15
C MET A 11 45.95 16.52 24.62
N LEU A 12 45.58 16.96 25.82
CA LEU A 12 44.21 16.80 26.34
C LEU A 12 43.20 17.56 25.46
N SER A 13 43.53 18.77 25.01
CA SER A 13 42.64 19.56 24.14
C SER A 13 42.54 19.01 22.72
N PHE A 14 43.59 18.42 22.15
CA PHE A 14 43.47 17.68 20.88
C PHE A 14 42.60 16.42 21.01
N VAL A 15 42.69 15.69 22.12
CA VAL A 15 41.79 14.54 22.40
C VAL A 15 40.33 15.00 22.55
N VAL A 16 40.08 16.08 23.29
CA VAL A 16 38.71 16.63 23.45
C VAL A 16 38.13 17.12 22.12
N VAL A 17 38.92 17.80 21.27
CA VAL A 17 38.44 18.25 19.94
C VAL A 17 38.16 17.07 19.01
N GLY A 18 38.98 16.01 19.05
CA GLY A 18 38.75 14.80 18.25
C GLY A 18 37.44 14.06 18.59
N LEU A 19 36.98 14.14 19.84
CA LEU A 19 35.76 13.45 20.31
C LEU A 19 34.45 14.17 19.95
N ILE A 20 34.49 15.44 19.52
CA ILE A 20 33.27 16.23 19.24
C ILE A 20 32.58 15.84 17.92
N GLY A 21 33.28 15.14 17.02
CA GLY A 21 32.80 14.88 15.64
C GLY A 21 32.03 13.57 15.41
N CYS A 22 32.07 12.60 16.33
CA CYS A 22 31.55 11.26 16.06
C CYS A 22 30.05 11.12 16.37
N SER A 23 29.27 10.84 15.34
CA SER A 23 27.86 10.43 15.44
C SER A 23 27.67 9.04 14.85
N SER A 24 27.04 8.13 15.59
CA SER A 24 26.58 6.86 15.05
C SER A 24 25.27 7.07 14.30
N LYS A 25 25.13 6.43 13.15
CA LYS A 25 23.92 6.49 12.32
C LYS A 25 23.60 5.10 11.81
N ILE A 26 22.33 4.70 11.83
CA ILE A 26 21.91 3.56 11.02
C ILE A 26 22.00 3.99 9.57
N ARG A 27 22.70 3.18 8.77
CA ARG A 27 22.82 3.37 7.34
C ARG A 27 22.22 2.19 6.62
N VAL A 28 21.49 2.49 5.56
CA VAL A 28 21.05 1.48 4.59
C VAL A 28 21.79 1.66 3.27
N MET A 29 21.84 0.58 2.51
CA MET A 29 22.37 0.53 1.14
C MET A 29 21.31 -0.12 0.25
N PRO A 30 21.22 0.19 -1.05
CA PRO A 30 20.43 -0.60 -1.99
C PRO A 30 20.89 -2.07 -2.00
N TYR A 31 19.94 -3.00 -2.11
CA TYR A 31 20.27 -4.42 -2.19
C TYR A 31 21.05 -4.73 -3.47
N GLY A 32 22.23 -5.34 -3.33
CA GLY A 32 23.12 -5.74 -4.42
C GLY A 32 24.56 -5.24 -4.30
N GLU A 33 24.80 -4.13 -3.58
CA GLU A 33 26.15 -3.57 -3.43
C GLU A 33 27.00 -4.24 -2.34
N THR A 34 26.37 -4.80 -1.30
CA THR A 34 27.08 -5.44 -0.17
C THR A 34 26.60 -6.85 0.13
N LYS A 35 27.49 -7.63 0.74
CA LYS A 35 27.28 -9.05 1.10
C LYS A 35 26.97 -9.29 2.58
N THR A 36 26.96 -8.25 3.40
CA THR A 36 26.89 -8.34 4.87
C THR A 36 25.94 -7.30 5.43
N GLY A 37 24.90 -7.76 6.12
CA GLY A 37 23.90 -6.91 6.77
C GLY A 37 22.54 -7.60 6.83
N ILE A 38 21.52 -6.87 7.30
CA ILE A 38 20.15 -7.36 7.36
C ILE A 38 19.39 -6.81 6.14
N ALA A 39 19.07 -7.69 5.19
CA ALA A 39 18.27 -7.34 4.02
C ALA A 39 16.78 -7.23 4.39
N PHE A 40 16.09 -6.28 3.77
CA PHE A 40 14.64 -6.11 3.86
C PHE A 40 14.09 -5.43 2.60
N ASN A 41 12.79 -5.51 2.41
CA ASN A 41 12.09 -4.83 1.33
C ASN A 41 11.12 -3.79 1.90
N LEU A 42 10.88 -2.71 1.16
CA LEU A 42 9.65 -1.94 1.36
C LEU A 42 8.46 -2.76 0.83
N PRO A 43 7.26 -2.61 1.41
CA PRO A 43 6.07 -3.23 0.86
C PRO A 43 5.59 -2.52 -0.41
N LYS A 44 4.90 -3.29 -1.23
CA LYS A 44 4.18 -2.89 -2.44
C LYS A 44 2.77 -3.47 -2.39
N THR A 45 1.77 -2.69 -2.79
CA THR A 45 0.38 -3.13 -2.90
C THR A 45 0.13 -3.66 -4.31
N GLN A 46 -0.22 -4.94 -4.43
CA GLN A 46 -0.87 -5.52 -5.60
C GLN A 46 -2.37 -5.66 -5.32
N PHE A 47 -3.19 -5.93 -6.34
CA PHE A 47 -4.61 -6.21 -6.16
C PHE A 47 -4.97 -7.58 -6.68
N GLN A 48 -5.63 -8.37 -5.84
CA GLN A 48 -6.33 -9.57 -6.26
C GLN A 48 -7.74 -9.17 -6.72
N LEU A 49 -7.95 -9.14 -8.04
CA LEU A 49 -9.27 -9.00 -8.64
C LEU A 49 -9.88 -10.40 -8.81
N LYS A 50 -11.03 -10.62 -8.20
CA LYS A 50 -11.87 -11.81 -8.35
C LYS A 50 -13.16 -11.43 -9.07
N ILE A 51 -13.40 -12.11 -10.18
CA ILE A 51 -14.56 -11.94 -11.06
C ILE A 51 -15.30 -13.26 -11.10
N ILE A 52 -16.62 -13.23 -10.92
CA ILE A 52 -17.46 -14.41 -11.07
C ILE A 52 -18.31 -14.21 -12.32
N TYR A 53 -18.00 -15.01 -13.34
CA TYR A 53 -18.75 -15.06 -14.59
C TYR A 53 -19.81 -16.14 -14.51
N THR A 54 -21.02 -15.82 -14.96
CA THR A 54 -22.10 -16.78 -15.12
C THR A 54 -22.24 -17.10 -16.60
N LYS A 55 -21.70 -18.25 -16.99
CA LYS A 55 -21.81 -18.80 -18.34
C LYS A 55 -23.12 -19.56 -18.45
N ARG A 56 -23.96 -19.17 -19.40
CA ARG A 56 -25.19 -19.87 -19.75
C ARG A 56 -25.00 -20.53 -21.11
N THR A 57 -25.09 -21.85 -21.14
CA THR A 57 -25.12 -22.63 -22.39
C THR A 57 -26.48 -23.28 -22.54
N SER A 58 -27.14 -23.06 -23.68
CA SER A 58 -28.45 -23.60 -23.98
C SER A 58 -28.36 -24.63 -25.10
N GLU A 59 -28.57 -25.90 -24.77
CA GLU A 59 -28.67 -26.97 -25.77
C GLU A 59 -30.13 -27.14 -26.20
N ASN A 60 -30.38 -27.15 -27.51
CA ASN A 60 -31.70 -27.30 -28.15
C ASN A 60 -32.71 -26.14 -27.93
N CYS A 61 -32.25 -24.99 -27.46
CA CYS A 61 -33.07 -23.77 -27.31
C CYS A 61 -32.61 -22.70 -28.33
N LYS A 62 -33.45 -21.70 -28.66
CA LYS A 62 -33.11 -20.65 -29.66
C LYS A 62 -32.14 -19.60 -29.16
N ASP A 63 -31.88 -19.56 -27.87
CA ASP A 63 -31.01 -18.57 -27.24
C ASP A 63 -29.55 -18.82 -27.60
N LYS A 64 -28.76 -17.74 -27.61
CA LYS A 64 -27.31 -17.84 -27.80
C LYS A 64 -26.65 -18.09 -26.45
N ASN A 65 -25.57 -18.87 -26.45
CA ASN A 65 -24.67 -18.95 -25.30
C ASN A 65 -24.22 -17.53 -24.92
N SER A 66 -24.29 -17.20 -23.63
CA SER A 66 -23.96 -15.88 -23.08
C SER A 66 -23.09 -16.02 -21.84
N ILE A 67 -22.14 -15.11 -21.63
CA ILE A 67 -21.21 -15.12 -20.49
C ILE A 67 -21.23 -13.73 -19.87
N LYS A 68 -21.90 -13.61 -18.72
CA LYS A 68 -22.16 -12.32 -18.05
C LYS A 68 -21.48 -12.25 -16.69
N VAL A 69 -21.19 -11.05 -16.21
CA VAL A 69 -20.74 -10.81 -14.83
C VAL A 69 -21.96 -10.61 -13.95
N GLU A 70 -22.22 -11.53 -13.02
CA GLU A 70 -23.46 -11.53 -12.22
C GLU A 70 -23.28 -10.96 -10.80
N LYS A 71 -22.03 -10.83 -10.33
CA LYS A 71 -21.69 -10.41 -8.96
C LYS A 71 -20.79 -9.16 -8.95
N PRO A 72 -20.89 -8.29 -7.93
CA PRO A 72 -20.01 -7.14 -7.80
C PRO A 72 -18.56 -7.60 -7.66
N LEU A 73 -17.66 -6.93 -8.37
CA LEU A 73 -16.24 -7.30 -8.44
C LEU A 73 -15.60 -7.29 -7.04
N GLU A 74 -14.88 -8.35 -6.70
CA GLU A 74 -14.13 -8.46 -5.45
C GLU A 74 -12.69 -8.01 -5.72
N LEU A 75 -12.25 -6.94 -5.06
CA LEU A 75 -10.90 -6.39 -5.21
C LEU A 75 -10.24 -6.31 -3.84
N THR A 76 -9.24 -7.17 -3.61
CA THR A 76 -8.55 -7.31 -2.33
C THR A 76 -7.11 -6.84 -2.46
N PRO A 77 -6.63 -5.88 -1.65
CA PRO A 77 -5.24 -5.47 -1.67
C PRO A 77 -4.35 -6.58 -1.07
N LEU A 78 -3.33 -6.99 -1.82
CA LEU A 78 -2.27 -7.88 -1.36
C LEU A 78 -1.00 -7.07 -1.11
N VAL A 79 -0.26 -7.43 -0.07
CA VAL A 79 1.03 -6.81 0.23
C VAL A 79 2.14 -7.78 -0.09
N VAL A 80 2.98 -7.37 -1.04
CA VAL A 80 4.14 -8.13 -1.48
C VAL A 80 5.41 -7.31 -1.25
N PRO A 81 6.59 -7.95 -1.19
CA PRO A 81 7.86 -7.24 -1.15
C PRO A 81 8.08 -6.48 -2.45
N ASP A 82 8.59 -5.26 -2.36
CA ASP A 82 9.08 -4.50 -3.50
C ASP A 82 10.53 -4.91 -3.79
N PRO A 83 10.83 -5.70 -4.85
CA PRO A 83 12.19 -6.14 -5.13
C PRO A 83 13.08 -5.02 -5.66
N GLN A 84 12.49 -3.92 -6.13
CA GLN A 84 13.22 -2.77 -6.62
C GLN A 84 13.63 -1.88 -5.43
N HIS A 85 12.74 -1.72 -4.44
CA HIS A 85 13.01 -1.02 -3.18
C HIS A 85 13.45 -2.00 -2.06
N ALA A 86 14.44 -2.83 -2.42
CA ALA A 86 15.16 -3.70 -1.50
C ALA A 86 16.39 -2.98 -0.94
N TYR A 87 16.63 -3.13 0.36
CA TYR A 87 17.71 -2.46 1.09
C TYR A 87 18.44 -3.43 2.03
N VAL A 88 19.65 -3.06 2.45
CA VAL A 88 20.46 -3.77 3.45
C VAL A 88 20.84 -2.78 4.56
N ILE A 89 20.55 -3.13 5.81
CA ILE A 89 21.13 -2.45 6.99
C ILE A 89 22.55 -2.98 7.17
N ASP A 90 23.56 -2.12 7.00
CA ASP A 90 24.97 -2.51 7.17
C ASP A 90 25.32 -2.64 8.65
N THR A 91 25.22 -3.87 9.18
CA THR A 91 25.53 -4.17 10.58
C THR A 91 27.00 -3.97 10.93
N SER A 92 27.93 -4.04 9.96
CA SER A 92 29.36 -3.81 10.22
C SER A 92 29.63 -2.37 10.67
N LYS A 93 28.79 -1.41 10.27
CA LYS A 93 28.88 0.00 10.70
C LYS A 93 28.17 0.28 12.02
N LEU A 94 27.23 -0.58 12.43
CA LEU A 94 26.63 -0.51 13.76
C LEU A 94 27.65 -0.90 14.85
N GLU A 95 28.54 -1.85 14.57
CA GLU A 95 29.59 -2.30 15.50
C GLU A 95 30.88 -1.45 15.41
N ALA A 96 31.23 -0.91 14.24
CA ALA A 96 32.47 -0.14 14.04
C ALA A 96 32.48 1.29 14.64
N SER A 97 31.53 1.62 15.50
CA SER A 97 31.36 2.93 16.13
C SER A 97 31.47 2.82 17.65
N PHE A 98 31.91 3.88 18.34
CA PHE A 98 32.00 3.95 19.82
C PHE A 98 30.64 3.99 20.54
N VAL A 99 29.61 3.34 19.99
CA VAL A 99 28.24 3.32 20.50
C VAL A 99 27.70 1.91 20.28
N GLU A 100 27.46 1.18 21.36
CA GLU A 100 26.82 -0.13 21.30
C GLU A 100 25.33 0.08 20.98
N THR A 101 24.85 -0.53 19.89
CA THR A 101 23.41 -0.56 19.62
C THR A 101 22.79 -1.72 20.40
N LYS A 102 22.40 -1.44 21.63
CA LYS A 102 21.70 -2.37 22.51
C LYS A 102 20.28 -2.62 22.05
N ASN A 103 19.80 -3.83 22.31
CA ASN A 103 18.41 -4.24 22.08
C ASN A 103 17.94 -3.99 20.63
N PHE A 104 18.86 -3.95 19.66
CA PHE A 104 18.55 -3.76 18.25
C PHE A 104 17.61 -4.87 17.78
N THR A 105 16.34 -4.54 17.62
CA THR A 105 15.28 -5.49 17.33
C THR A 105 14.59 -5.03 16.05
N LEU A 106 14.97 -5.64 14.93
CA LEU A 106 14.22 -5.54 13.68
C LEU A 106 13.21 -6.68 13.62
N LYS A 107 11.92 -6.35 13.46
CA LYS A 107 10.87 -7.32 13.14
C LYS A 107 10.47 -7.15 11.69
N LEU A 108 10.51 -8.25 10.95
CA LEU A 108 9.94 -8.39 9.62
C LEU A 108 8.62 -9.16 9.73
N ASN A 109 7.69 -8.93 8.80
CA ASN A 109 6.57 -9.85 8.58
C ASN A 109 7.02 -11.09 7.78
N GLU A 110 6.08 -12.01 7.53
CA GLU A 110 6.32 -13.26 6.79
C GLU A 110 6.84 -13.04 5.36
N VAL A 111 6.58 -11.88 4.76
CA VAL A 111 7.08 -11.52 3.43
C VAL A 111 8.40 -10.74 3.46
N GLY A 112 8.99 -10.44 4.62
CA GLY A 112 10.29 -9.74 4.71
C GLY A 112 10.22 -8.20 4.67
N CYS A 113 9.03 -7.62 4.86
CA CYS A 113 8.85 -6.17 5.04
C CYS A 113 8.96 -5.80 6.53
N ILE A 114 9.55 -4.65 6.85
CA ILE A 114 9.70 -4.18 8.24
C ILE A 114 8.33 -3.85 8.84
N THR A 115 8.06 -4.38 10.04
CA THR A 115 6.89 -4.04 10.87
C THR A 115 7.25 -3.26 12.13
N SER A 116 8.43 -3.46 12.68
CA SER A 116 8.97 -2.59 13.74
C SER A 116 10.49 -2.61 13.79
N ILE A 117 11.07 -1.50 14.21
CA ILE A 117 12.48 -1.40 14.61
C ILE A 117 12.54 -0.80 16.02
N ASN A 118 13.39 -1.35 16.88
CA ASN A 118 13.78 -0.73 18.14
C ASN A 118 15.32 -0.68 18.19
N ALA A 119 15.88 0.46 18.54
CA ALA A 119 17.31 0.66 18.75
C ALA A 119 17.52 1.50 20.01
N GLU A 120 18.16 0.91 21.02
CA GLU A 120 18.69 1.63 22.18
C GLU A 120 20.19 1.85 21.95
N MET A 121 20.63 3.10 21.88
CA MET A 121 22.04 3.43 21.60
C MET A 121 22.70 3.89 22.90
N ASN A 122 23.60 3.05 23.44
CA ASN A 122 24.32 3.29 24.68
C ASN A 122 25.84 3.22 24.45
N ASP A 123 26.60 4.07 25.14
CA ASP A 123 28.07 4.03 25.13
C ASP A 123 28.55 2.89 26.05
N ARG A 124 29.38 1.98 25.53
CA ARG A 124 29.85 0.77 26.24
C ARG A 124 31.24 0.33 25.79
N THR A 125 32.23 0.67 26.60
CA THR A 125 33.60 0.16 26.50
C THR A 125 33.78 -1.27 27.05
N SER A 126 32.72 -1.95 27.55
CA SER A 126 32.89 -3.12 28.45
C SER A 126 32.25 -4.46 28.06
N ASP A 127 31.12 -4.55 27.34
CA ASP A 127 30.41 -5.83 27.14
C ASP A 127 29.65 -5.90 25.82
N VAL A 128 29.79 -6.99 25.06
CA VAL A 128 28.94 -7.33 23.90
C VAL A 128 28.72 -8.85 23.82
N ILE A 129 27.46 -9.29 23.69
CA ILE A 129 27.08 -10.66 23.28
C ILE A 129 25.92 -10.56 22.27
N ALA A 130 26.03 -11.29 21.15
CA ALA A 130 25.07 -11.26 20.04
C ALA A 130 23.95 -12.31 20.17
N SER A 131 22.85 -12.11 19.43
CA SER A 131 21.83 -13.14 19.17
C SER A 131 21.09 -12.89 17.86
N ALA A 132 20.93 -13.93 17.06
CA ALA A 132 20.24 -13.89 15.77
C ALA A 132 19.00 -14.81 15.78
N VAL A 133 17.88 -14.33 15.24
CA VAL A 133 16.61 -15.07 15.20
C VAL A 133 16.33 -15.56 13.78
N LYS A 134 15.91 -16.83 13.64
CA LYS A 134 15.43 -17.42 12.39
C LYS A 134 13.90 -17.57 12.43
N ILE A 135 13.23 -17.25 11.33
CA ILE A 135 11.78 -17.45 11.16
C ILE A 135 11.55 -18.64 10.20
N PRO A 136 10.69 -19.61 10.53
CA PRO A 136 10.26 -20.66 9.62
C PRO A 136 9.01 -20.24 8.81
N ILE A 137 8.90 -20.73 7.57
CA ILE A 137 7.74 -20.52 6.67
C ILE A 137 6.92 -21.81 6.62
N ASN A 138 5.59 -21.70 6.72
CA ASN A 138 4.64 -22.80 6.45
C ASN A 138 3.91 -22.57 5.12
N VAL A 139 3.68 -23.64 4.35
CA VAL A 139 2.92 -23.63 3.09
C VAL A 139 1.81 -24.69 3.13
N ALA A 140 0.60 -24.31 2.72
CA ALA A 140 -0.60 -25.14 2.77
C ALA A 140 -0.87 -25.94 1.47
N LYS A 141 -1.81 -26.91 1.50
CA LYS A 141 -2.45 -27.50 0.30
C LYS A 141 -3.92 -27.91 0.53
N ILE A 142 -4.72 -27.69 -0.52
CA ILE A 142 -6.18 -27.87 -0.75
C ILE A 142 -6.31 -28.05 -2.29
N ILE A 143 -7.19 -28.84 -2.93
CA ILE A 143 -8.13 -29.93 -2.56
C ILE A 143 -8.29 -30.83 -3.83
N ALA A 144 -8.82 -32.06 -3.75
CA ALA A 144 -9.35 -32.77 -4.94
C ALA A 144 -10.49 -33.76 -4.62
N ALA A 145 -11.58 -33.71 -5.41
CA ALA A 145 -12.64 -34.72 -5.52
C ALA A 145 -13.34 -34.59 -6.89
N ALA A 146 -13.90 -35.67 -7.46
CA ALA A 146 -14.40 -35.70 -8.84
C ALA A 146 -15.52 -36.75 -9.10
N GLY A 147 -16.38 -36.47 -10.10
CA GLY A 147 -17.32 -37.43 -10.75
C GLY A 147 -18.67 -37.66 -10.04
N HIS A 148 -19.80 -37.96 -10.72
CA HIS A 148 -20.06 -38.10 -12.17
C HIS A 148 -21.56 -37.82 -12.54
N LYS A 149 -21.97 -38.09 -13.79
CA LYS A 149 -23.21 -37.61 -14.46
C LYS A 149 -24.39 -38.60 -14.41
N ASP A 150 -25.60 -38.13 -14.75
CA ASP A 150 -26.37 -38.67 -15.90
C ASP A 150 -27.45 -37.70 -16.43
N GLN A 151 -28.01 -37.98 -17.62
CA GLN A 151 -28.84 -37.07 -18.44
C GLN A 151 -30.27 -37.56 -18.68
N ASP A 152 -31.20 -36.61 -18.87
CA ASP A 152 -32.43 -36.80 -19.66
C ASP A 152 -32.75 -35.51 -20.42
N ALA A 153 -33.24 -35.62 -21.67
CA ALA A 153 -33.25 -34.50 -22.62
C ALA A 153 -34.50 -33.60 -22.50
N GLN A 154 -34.33 -32.45 -21.85
CA GLN A 154 -35.20 -31.27 -21.97
C GLN A 154 -34.41 -30.10 -22.60
N CYS A 155 -34.99 -28.90 -22.76
CA CYS A 155 -34.19 -27.69 -23.09
C CYS A 155 -33.31 -27.38 -21.86
N ILE A 156 -32.06 -27.83 -21.91
CA ILE A 156 -31.11 -27.71 -20.80
C ILE A 156 -30.39 -26.37 -20.97
N VAL A 157 -30.73 -25.43 -20.08
CA VAL A 157 -29.90 -24.25 -19.81
C VAL A 157 -28.95 -24.61 -18.68
N THR A 158 -27.72 -24.96 -19.01
CA THR A 158 -26.67 -25.14 -18.01
C THR A 158 -26.16 -23.76 -17.59
N VAL A 159 -26.13 -23.51 -16.29
CA VAL A 159 -25.57 -22.30 -15.69
C VAL A 159 -24.30 -22.72 -14.94
N GLU A 160 -23.15 -22.20 -15.37
CA GLU A 160 -21.83 -22.47 -14.82
C GLU A 160 -21.25 -21.18 -14.23
N GLU A 161 -21.01 -21.14 -12.91
CA GLU A 161 -20.23 -20.07 -12.28
C GLU A 161 -18.74 -20.35 -12.48
N ILE A 162 -18.02 -19.42 -13.10
CA ILE A 162 -16.58 -19.50 -13.37
C ILE A 162 -15.89 -18.37 -12.60
N GLU A 163 -15.12 -18.75 -11.58
CA GLU A 163 -14.31 -17.84 -10.79
C GLU A 163 -12.98 -17.55 -11.49
N VAL A 164 -12.77 -16.28 -11.86
CA VAL A 164 -11.54 -15.79 -12.47
C VAL A 164 -10.81 -14.89 -11.48
N VAL A 165 -9.68 -15.39 -10.96
CA VAL A 165 -8.77 -14.62 -10.11
C VAL A 165 -7.64 -14.04 -10.97
N ARG A 166 -7.31 -12.77 -10.74
CA ARG A 166 -6.18 -12.05 -11.33
C ARG A 166 -5.41 -11.32 -10.25
N ILE A 167 -4.09 -11.36 -10.33
CA ILE A 167 -3.22 -10.44 -9.59
C ILE A 167 -2.89 -9.30 -10.55
N ILE A 168 -3.12 -8.09 -10.11
CA ILE A 168 -2.87 -6.85 -10.85
C ILE A 168 -1.76 -6.12 -10.12
N ASP A 169 -0.63 -5.95 -10.80
CA ASP A 169 0.42 -5.06 -10.33
C ASP A 169 0.17 -3.64 -10.86
N LEU A 170 0.37 -2.62 -10.02
CA LEU A 170 0.22 -1.22 -10.47
C LEU A 170 1.24 -0.85 -11.56
N GLU A 171 2.39 -1.53 -11.64
CA GLU A 171 3.38 -1.32 -12.70
C GLU A 171 2.91 -1.84 -14.08
N GLU A 172 1.86 -2.66 -14.14
CA GLU A 172 1.27 -3.18 -15.37
C GLU A 172 0.11 -2.32 -15.90
N LEU A 173 -0.28 -1.25 -15.19
CA LEU A 173 -1.41 -0.41 -15.57
C LEU A 173 -1.02 0.64 -16.62
N GLU A 174 -1.95 0.90 -17.53
CA GLU A 174 -1.83 2.01 -18.47
C GLU A 174 -2.16 3.32 -17.76
N PHE A 175 -1.14 4.16 -17.54
CA PHE A 175 -1.28 5.46 -16.89
C PHE A 175 -1.56 6.57 -17.92
N ASN A 176 -2.66 7.28 -17.72
CA ASN A 176 -2.93 8.56 -18.35
C ASN A 176 -3.04 9.65 -17.27
N LYS A 177 -2.54 10.86 -17.57
CA LYS A 177 -2.62 12.00 -16.67
C LYS A 177 -3.63 12.98 -17.24
N ASP A 178 -4.76 13.11 -16.57
CA ASP A 178 -5.81 14.09 -16.90
C ASP A 178 -5.89 15.07 -15.72
N ASP A 179 -5.62 16.35 -16.00
CA ASP A 179 -5.42 17.40 -14.98
C ASP A 179 -4.51 17.00 -13.80
N SER A 180 -5.06 17.05 -12.58
CA SER A 180 -4.40 16.77 -11.30
C SER A 180 -4.64 15.36 -10.79
N VAL A 181 -5.36 14.52 -11.54
CA VAL A 181 -5.71 13.17 -11.14
C VAL A 181 -4.99 12.17 -12.05
N TYR A 182 -4.34 11.19 -11.44
CA TYR A 182 -3.68 10.15 -12.21
C TYR A 182 -4.68 9.02 -12.44
N HIS A 183 -4.94 8.71 -13.71
CA HIS A 183 -5.84 7.66 -14.15
C HIS A 183 -5.01 6.44 -14.56
N ALA A 184 -5.20 5.31 -13.88
CA ALA A 184 -4.60 4.05 -14.31
C ALA A 184 -5.72 3.10 -14.78
N THR A 185 -5.57 2.46 -15.93
CA THR A 185 -6.55 1.52 -16.50
C THR A 185 -6.01 0.09 -16.53
N TYR A 186 -6.85 -0.87 -16.10
CA TYR A 186 -6.68 -2.29 -16.41
C TYR A 186 -7.77 -2.75 -17.37
N SER A 187 -7.38 -3.26 -18.54
CA SER A 187 -8.26 -3.63 -19.67
C SER A 187 -7.99 -5.04 -20.26
N ASP A 188 -7.05 -5.80 -19.70
CA ASP A 188 -6.50 -7.03 -20.29
C ASP A 188 -7.39 -8.30 -20.15
N ILE A 189 -8.70 -8.11 -19.94
CA ILE A 189 -9.65 -9.21 -19.75
C ILE A 189 -10.03 -9.88 -21.09
N LYS A 190 -9.66 -9.28 -22.22
CA LYS A 190 -9.75 -9.90 -23.56
C LYS A 190 -8.96 -11.22 -23.69
N LYS A 191 -7.96 -11.46 -22.83
CA LYS A 191 -7.23 -12.75 -22.75
C LYS A 191 -8.02 -13.88 -22.08
N ALA A 192 -9.18 -13.61 -21.48
CA ALA A 192 -10.00 -14.63 -20.81
C ALA A 192 -10.74 -15.56 -21.79
N THR A 193 -10.80 -15.26 -23.09
CA THR A 193 -11.35 -16.14 -24.15
C THR A 193 -10.83 -17.57 -24.11
N SER A 194 -9.55 -17.75 -23.73
CA SER A 194 -8.94 -19.07 -23.53
C SER A 194 -9.59 -19.92 -22.42
N LEU A 195 -10.20 -19.27 -21.40
CA LEU A 195 -10.93 -19.93 -20.31
C LEU A 195 -12.37 -20.32 -20.70
N PHE A 196 -12.90 -19.73 -21.77
CA PHE A 196 -14.28 -19.89 -22.22
C PHE A 196 -14.39 -20.61 -23.58
N ASN A 197 -13.39 -21.42 -23.94
CA ASN A 197 -13.31 -22.17 -25.20
C ASN A 197 -13.47 -21.27 -26.46
N GLY A 198 -12.95 -20.05 -26.41
CA GLY A 198 -13.02 -19.08 -27.51
C GLY A 198 -14.29 -18.23 -27.56
N ILE A 199 -15.20 -18.38 -26.59
CA ILE A 199 -16.33 -17.44 -26.41
C ILE A 199 -15.79 -16.18 -25.72
N GLU A 200 -16.03 -15.01 -26.30
CA GLU A 200 -15.77 -13.73 -25.63
C GLU A 200 -16.83 -13.47 -24.55
N PRO A 201 -16.46 -13.00 -23.34
CA PRO A 201 -17.42 -12.49 -22.37
C PRO A 201 -18.25 -11.35 -22.97
N ASP A 202 -19.56 -11.32 -22.67
CA ASP A 202 -20.44 -10.22 -23.10
C ASP A 202 -20.07 -8.89 -22.43
N ASP A 203 -19.44 -8.97 -21.25
CA ASP A 203 -19.14 -7.82 -20.39
C ASP A 203 -17.64 -7.47 -20.35
N GLU A 204 -17.32 -6.21 -20.67
CA GLU A 204 -15.97 -5.64 -20.49
C GLU A 204 -15.79 -5.16 -19.05
N VAL A 205 -14.86 -5.77 -18.31
CA VAL A 205 -14.49 -5.34 -16.96
C VAL A 205 -13.28 -4.41 -17.02
N LYS A 206 -13.41 -3.21 -16.46
CA LYS A 206 -12.36 -2.18 -16.40
C LYS A 206 -12.16 -1.73 -14.95
N LEU A 207 -10.91 -1.60 -14.50
CA LEU A 207 -10.59 -0.88 -13.27
C LEU A 207 -9.98 0.48 -13.61
N GLU A 208 -10.49 1.52 -12.96
CA GLU A 208 -9.97 2.88 -13.04
C GLU A 208 -9.48 3.33 -11.66
N PHE A 209 -8.18 3.58 -11.54
CA PHE A 209 -7.54 4.04 -10.31
C PHE A 209 -7.35 5.55 -10.36
N TYR A 210 -7.69 6.23 -9.27
CA TYR A 210 -7.64 7.68 -9.10
C TYR A 210 -6.83 8.02 -7.84
N ALA A 211 -5.74 8.78 -8.00
CA ALA A 211 -4.92 9.28 -6.89
C ALA A 211 -4.80 10.81 -6.94
N SER A 212 -4.81 11.45 -5.77
CA SER A 212 -4.50 12.88 -5.59
C SER A 212 -3.01 13.18 -5.63
N GLU A 213 -2.19 12.15 -5.46
CA GLU A 213 -0.73 12.18 -5.56
C GLU A 213 -0.29 11.37 -6.77
N SER A 214 0.95 11.57 -7.20
CA SER A 214 1.45 10.92 -8.39
C SER A 214 1.72 9.43 -8.17
N PHE A 215 1.03 8.55 -8.90
CA PHE A 215 1.53 7.21 -9.18
C PHE A 215 2.86 7.24 -9.95
N SER A 216 3.18 8.38 -10.57
CA SER A 216 4.22 8.44 -11.59
C SER A 216 5.60 8.34 -10.96
N ARG A 217 6.17 7.16 -11.16
CA ARG A 217 7.61 6.92 -11.18
C ARG A 217 8.28 7.48 -12.45
N THR A 218 7.61 8.40 -13.18
CA THR A 218 8.07 8.86 -14.49
C THR A 218 9.40 9.60 -14.35
N GLU A 219 10.42 9.07 -15.01
CA GLU A 219 11.86 9.32 -14.78
C GLU A 219 12.36 10.76 -15.02
N ASN A 220 11.45 11.68 -15.34
CA ASN A 220 11.75 13.02 -15.85
C ASN A 220 11.25 14.17 -14.96
N ASP A 221 10.32 13.97 -14.02
CA ASP A 221 9.61 15.09 -13.38
C ASP A 221 9.79 15.17 -11.85
N SER A 222 11.02 15.48 -11.43
CA SER A 222 11.36 16.42 -10.34
C SER A 222 12.82 16.23 -9.92
N LYS A 223 13.51 17.34 -9.64
CA LYS A 223 14.89 17.32 -9.10
C LYS A 223 14.92 17.10 -7.57
N ASP A 224 13.75 17.06 -6.94
CA ASP A 224 13.56 17.13 -5.48
C ASP A 224 12.96 15.85 -4.87
N THR A 225 12.42 14.92 -5.69
CA THR A 225 12.23 13.54 -5.24
C THR A 225 13.54 12.79 -5.45
N ILE A 226 14.15 12.26 -4.37
CA ILE A 226 15.48 11.63 -4.35
C ILE A 226 15.60 10.66 -5.55
N PRO A 227 16.29 11.04 -6.65
CA PRO A 227 16.09 10.33 -7.89
C PRO A 227 16.72 8.95 -7.80
N TRP A 228 16.02 7.95 -8.32
CA TRP A 228 16.55 6.59 -8.53
C TRP A 228 17.84 6.57 -9.38
N LYS A 229 18.19 7.70 -10.03
CA LYS A 229 19.51 7.99 -10.63
C LYS A 229 20.69 7.98 -9.64
N TYR A 230 20.47 7.88 -8.31
CA TYR A 230 21.54 7.63 -7.34
C TYR A 230 22.17 6.23 -7.43
N LYS A 231 21.60 5.32 -8.24
CA LYS A 231 22.02 3.92 -8.48
C LYS A 231 23.51 3.65 -8.75
N ASN A 232 24.32 4.67 -9.04
CA ASN A 232 25.71 4.52 -9.48
C ASN A 232 26.75 5.25 -8.60
N ASN A 233 26.37 5.99 -7.54
CA ASN A 233 27.35 6.84 -6.83
C ASN A 233 27.10 7.14 -5.33
N MET A 234 26.04 6.65 -4.69
CA MET A 234 25.89 6.74 -3.22
C MET A 234 25.90 5.35 -2.59
N SER A 235 27.03 5.00 -1.97
CA SER A 235 27.17 3.74 -1.25
C SER A 235 26.27 3.64 -0.01
N TYR A 236 25.91 4.75 0.63
CA TYR A 236 25.11 4.73 1.86
C TYR A 236 24.05 5.83 1.91
N ILE A 237 22.89 5.49 2.47
CA ILE A 237 21.82 6.43 2.83
C ILE A 237 21.70 6.43 4.37
N ASP A 238 21.73 7.61 4.99
CA ASP A 238 21.53 7.77 6.43
C ASP A 238 20.04 7.65 6.78
N GLY A 239 19.68 6.79 7.73
CA GLY A 239 18.31 6.56 8.19
C GLY A 239 17.62 5.33 7.58
N LEU A 240 16.44 5.00 8.09
CA LEU A 240 15.65 3.84 7.65
C LEU A 240 14.58 4.26 6.63
N PRO A 241 14.57 3.72 5.40
CA PRO A 241 13.54 4.00 4.41
C PRO A 241 12.19 3.42 4.84
N TYR A 242 11.12 4.15 4.55
CA TYR A 242 9.74 3.71 4.73
C TYR A 242 8.84 4.34 3.66
N ARG A 243 7.64 3.78 3.47
CA ARG A 243 6.67 4.28 2.48
C ARG A 243 5.80 5.38 3.09
N LEU A 244 5.44 6.38 2.30
CA LEU A 244 4.24 7.18 2.55
C LEU A 244 3.11 6.60 1.68
N PRO A 245 2.13 5.87 2.23
CA PRO A 245 1.03 5.37 1.43
C PRO A 245 0.01 6.48 1.14
N ALA A 246 -0.36 6.68 -0.12
CA ALA A 246 -1.43 7.60 -0.50
C ALA A 246 -2.78 6.87 -0.64
N HIS A 247 -3.87 7.63 -0.52
CA HIS A 247 -5.22 7.11 -0.76
C HIS A 247 -5.47 7.04 -2.26
N VAL A 248 -6.04 5.92 -2.69
CA VAL A 248 -6.36 5.66 -4.07
C VAL A 248 -7.80 5.16 -4.15
N ARG A 249 -8.63 5.94 -4.82
CA ARG A 249 -10.00 5.56 -5.15
C ARG A 249 -9.95 4.65 -6.37
N VAL A 250 -10.65 3.53 -6.33
CA VAL A 250 -10.74 2.58 -7.44
C VAL A 250 -12.19 2.43 -7.83
N ILE A 251 -12.51 2.70 -9.09
CA ILE A 251 -13.83 2.51 -9.67
C ILE A 251 -13.76 1.27 -10.56
N ALA A 252 -14.61 0.29 -10.28
CA ALA A 252 -14.73 -0.93 -11.05
C ALA A 252 -15.95 -0.84 -11.96
N LYS A 253 -15.73 -0.91 -13.26
CA LYS A 253 -16.76 -0.78 -14.30
C LYS A 253 -16.98 -2.10 -15.01
N VAL A 254 -18.24 -2.38 -15.35
CA VAL A 254 -18.67 -3.53 -16.13
C VAL A 254 -19.50 -3.01 -17.29
N SER A 255 -19.11 -3.33 -18.52
CA SER A 255 -19.76 -2.85 -19.76
C SER A 255 -19.91 -1.31 -19.81
N GLY A 256 -18.89 -0.61 -19.29
CA GLY A 256 -18.85 0.85 -19.20
C GLY A 256 -19.61 1.47 -18.02
N HIS A 257 -20.37 0.68 -17.25
CA HIS A 257 -21.14 1.15 -16.11
C HIS A 257 -20.38 0.97 -14.79
N ASP A 258 -20.38 1.99 -13.93
CA ASP A 258 -19.80 1.94 -12.59
C ASP A 258 -20.58 0.95 -11.72
N THR A 259 -19.91 -0.13 -11.27
CA THR A 259 -20.53 -1.19 -10.45
C THR A 259 -20.11 -1.15 -8.99
N LYS A 260 -18.94 -0.60 -8.70
CA LYS A 260 -18.39 -0.54 -7.35
C LYS A 260 -17.30 0.52 -7.23
N GLN A 261 -17.41 1.39 -6.23
CA GLN A 261 -16.35 2.31 -5.83
C GLN A 261 -15.69 1.79 -4.55
N MET A 262 -14.36 1.87 -4.47
CA MET A 262 -13.56 1.42 -3.34
C MET A 262 -12.44 2.44 -3.06
N SER A 263 -11.86 2.40 -1.87
CA SER A 263 -10.73 3.28 -1.49
C SER A 263 -9.70 2.48 -0.71
N PHE A 264 -8.44 2.58 -1.12
CA PHE A 264 -7.32 1.82 -0.55
C PHE A 264 -6.14 2.72 -0.21
N MET A 265 -5.36 2.31 0.78
CA MET A 265 -4.03 2.86 1.04
C MET A 265 -3.01 2.05 0.24
N ILE A 266 -2.37 2.68 -0.74
CA ILE A 266 -1.41 2.00 -1.62
C ILE A 266 0.01 2.34 -1.17
N ALA A 267 0.83 1.31 -0.92
CA ALA A 267 2.17 1.48 -0.35
C ALA A 267 3.11 2.31 -1.26
N GLN A 268 3.05 2.08 -2.58
CA GLN A 268 3.95 2.67 -3.57
C GLN A 268 3.41 3.91 -4.29
N SER A 269 2.25 4.45 -3.90
CA SER A 269 1.61 5.60 -4.57
C SER A 269 2.11 6.97 -4.10
N SER A 270 3.17 7.02 -3.30
CA SER A 270 3.92 8.24 -2.98
C SER A 270 5.39 7.90 -2.67
N ASN A 271 6.11 8.92 -2.20
CA ASN A 271 7.55 8.92 -1.98
C ASN A 271 8.02 7.90 -0.92
N VAL A 272 9.29 7.51 -1.05
CA VAL A 272 10.05 6.86 0.03
C VAL A 272 10.64 7.96 0.92
N CYS A 273 10.33 7.91 2.22
CA CYS A 273 10.92 8.79 3.21
C CYS A 273 11.96 8.04 4.05
N PHE A 274 12.89 8.78 4.67
CA PHE A 274 13.96 8.21 5.48
C PHE A 274 13.82 8.69 6.92
N LEU A 275 13.66 7.76 7.86
CA LEU A 275 13.56 8.04 9.28
C LEU A 275 14.97 8.10 9.90
N PRO A 276 15.45 9.26 10.38
CA PRO A 276 16.85 9.42 10.79
C PRO A 276 17.13 8.78 12.15
N PHE A 277 17.68 7.56 12.15
CA PHE A 277 18.25 6.96 13.35
C PHE A 277 19.70 7.42 13.54
N SER A 278 19.91 8.40 14.40
CA SER A 278 21.25 8.89 14.74
C SER A 278 21.41 9.20 16.22
N SER A 279 22.59 8.92 16.76
CA SER A 279 23.04 9.33 18.09
C SER A 279 24.32 10.14 17.99
N LYS A 280 24.50 11.08 18.92
CA LYS A 280 25.79 11.70 19.18
C LYS A 280 26.50 10.89 20.27
N MET A 281 27.83 10.83 20.23
CA MET A 281 28.61 10.33 21.38
C MET A 281 28.11 10.92 22.70
N PHE A 282 28.16 10.12 23.77
CA PHE A 282 27.74 10.50 25.13
C PHE A 282 26.27 10.94 25.26
N THR A 283 25.41 10.58 24.30
CA THR A 283 23.95 10.70 24.45
C THR A 283 23.29 9.33 24.33
N GLU A 284 22.73 8.82 25.43
CA GLU A 284 21.82 7.67 25.33
C GLU A 284 20.57 8.11 24.57
N ARG A 285 20.16 7.30 23.59
CA ARG A 285 18.94 7.54 22.83
C ARG A 285 18.19 6.23 22.67
N LYS A 286 16.88 6.27 22.92
CA LYS A 286 15.98 5.20 22.48
C LYS A 286 15.19 5.70 21.29
N MET A 287 15.20 4.91 20.23
CA MET A 287 14.49 5.19 18.99
C MET A 287 13.73 3.94 18.59
N ALA A 288 12.40 4.00 18.59
CA ALA A 288 11.56 2.92 18.12
C ALA A 288 10.61 3.42 17.04
N ALA A 289 10.33 2.59 16.04
CA ALA A 289 9.34 2.88 15.03
C ALA A 289 8.51 1.64 14.71
N LYS A 290 7.21 1.82 14.51
CA LYS A 290 6.30 0.77 14.04
C LYS A 290 5.75 1.18 12.68
N PHE A 291 5.60 0.20 11.82
CA PHE A 291 5.12 0.36 10.45
C PHE A 291 3.87 -0.48 10.25
N SER A 292 2.93 0.05 9.49
CA SER A 292 1.74 -0.65 9.07
C SER A 292 2.13 -1.89 8.25
N PRO A 293 1.73 -3.11 8.66
CA PRO A 293 2.03 -4.32 7.89
C PRO A 293 1.31 -4.35 6.54
N SER A 294 0.23 -3.55 6.38
CA SER A 294 -0.56 -3.48 5.14
C SER A 294 -0.06 -2.41 4.15
N THR A 295 0.83 -1.49 4.56
CA THR A 295 1.21 -0.34 3.72
C THR A 295 2.66 0.13 3.83
N GLY A 296 3.41 -0.30 4.85
CA GLY A 296 4.76 0.23 5.15
C GLY A 296 4.78 1.67 5.65
N GLY A 297 3.61 2.28 5.86
CA GLY A 297 3.48 3.61 6.46
C GLY A 297 3.93 3.59 7.92
N LEU A 298 4.69 4.61 8.33
CA LEU A 298 5.04 4.85 9.73
C LEU A 298 3.76 5.09 10.54
N THR A 299 3.47 4.23 11.52
CA THR A 299 2.29 4.32 12.39
C THR A 299 2.61 4.89 13.77
N GLU A 300 3.84 4.69 14.24
CA GLU A 300 4.29 5.12 15.56
C GLU A 300 5.80 5.40 15.52
N TYR A 301 6.24 6.48 16.16
CA TYR A 301 7.66 6.80 16.34
C TYR A 301 7.89 7.30 17.77
N GLU A 302 8.77 6.61 18.50
CA GLU A 302 9.20 6.95 19.84
C GLU A 302 10.65 7.44 19.80
N PHE A 303 10.92 8.56 20.47
CA PHE A 303 12.26 9.13 20.61
C PHE A 303 12.45 9.66 22.03
N SER A 304 13.45 9.15 22.75
CA SER A 304 13.82 9.65 24.09
C SER A 304 15.33 9.76 24.28
N THR A 305 15.77 10.70 25.12
CA THR A 305 17.19 11.00 25.39
C THR A 305 17.41 11.34 26.86
N SER A 306 18.45 10.82 27.51
CA SER A 306 18.58 10.92 28.97
C SER A 306 19.14 12.25 29.52
N SER A 307 19.84 13.07 28.73
CA SER A 307 20.64 14.20 29.26
C SER A 307 20.29 15.62 28.79
N SER A 308 19.26 15.82 27.96
CA SER A 308 18.78 17.16 27.56
C SER A 308 17.26 17.22 27.32
N ALA A 309 16.51 16.32 27.97
CA ALA A 309 15.14 15.99 27.59
C ALA A 309 14.19 17.20 27.50
N GLN A 310 14.19 18.13 28.47
CA GLN A 310 13.16 19.19 28.51
C GLN A 310 13.11 20.12 27.29
N LYS A 311 14.25 20.49 26.68
CA LYS A 311 14.26 21.38 25.50
C LYS A 311 14.06 20.65 24.18
N LEU A 312 14.53 19.40 24.07
CA LEU A 312 14.39 18.64 22.84
C LEU A 312 13.06 17.88 22.79
N ALA A 313 12.53 17.41 23.92
CA ALA A 313 11.17 16.91 24.02
C ALA A 313 10.17 18.02 23.68
N SER A 314 10.26 19.24 24.23
CA SER A 314 9.36 20.34 23.84
C SER A 314 9.47 20.74 22.37
N THR A 315 10.66 20.68 21.76
CA THR A 315 10.82 20.90 20.31
C THR A 315 10.23 19.74 19.49
N LEU A 316 10.42 18.50 19.94
CA LEU A 316 9.89 17.31 19.27
C LEU A 316 8.39 17.12 19.53
N GLU A 317 7.85 17.60 20.63
CA GLU A 317 6.43 17.64 21.03
C GLU A 317 5.72 18.82 20.37
N SER A 318 6.46 19.87 19.99
CA SER A 318 6.00 20.87 19.03
C SER A 318 6.04 20.32 17.59
N ALA A 319 7.05 19.53 17.22
CA ALA A 319 7.16 18.95 15.87
C ALA A 319 6.25 17.75 15.64
N THR A 320 6.07 16.86 16.62
CA THR A 320 5.01 15.85 16.66
C THR A 320 3.69 16.50 17.00
N GLY A 321 3.65 17.61 17.75
CA GLY A 321 2.47 18.45 17.86
C GLY A 321 1.99 18.91 16.48
N SER A 322 2.88 19.47 15.65
CA SER A 322 2.58 19.91 14.28
C SER A 322 2.48 18.77 13.25
N LEU A 323 3.11 17.62 13.46
CA LEU A 323 2.93 16.44 12.60
C LEU A 323 1.68 15.65 13.00
N VAL A 324 1.27 15.65 14.27
CA VAL A 324 0.03 15.03 14.75
C VAL A 324 -1.14 15.97 14.50
N THR A 325 -1.06 17.28 14.72
CA THR A 325 -2.09 18.20 14.19
C THR A 325 -2.03 18.24 12.68
N GLY A 326 -0.88 18.18 12.02
CA GLY A 326 -0.81 18.06 10.56
C GLY A 326 -1.49 16.78 10.05
N VAL A 327 -1.23 15.62 10.67
CA VAL A 327 -1.85 14.34 10.34
C VAL A 327 -3.31 14.28 10.79
N ASP A 328 -3.71 14.91 11.90
CA ASP A 328 -5.07 14.90 12.41
C ASP A 328 -5.95 15.96 11.75
N GLU A 329 -5.41 17.10 11.32
CA GLU A 329 -6.05 18.04 10.40
C GLU A 329 -6.20 17.40 9.02
N LEU A 330 -5.20 16.67 8.53
CA LEU A 330 -5.27 15.97 7.25
C LEU A 330 -6.20 14.74 7.35
N ARG A 331 -6.28 14.05 8.50
CA ARG A 331 -7.31 13.03 8.81
C ARG A 331 -8.69 13.66 8.98
N GLN A 332 -8.83 14.82 9.62
CA GLN A 332 -10.10 15.53 9.77
C GLN A 332 -10.59 16.10 8.43
N ALA A 333 -9.69 16.62 7.59
CA ALA A 333 -9.98 17.05 6.24
C ALA A 333 -10.38 15.86 5.37
N LYS A 334 -9.67 14.73 5.45
CA LYS A 334 -10.07 13.47 4.81
C LYS A 334 -11.37 12.89 5.36
N ALA A 335 -11.62 12.97 6.66
CA ALA A 335 -12.87 12.52 7.26
C ALA A 335 -14.03 13.43 6.84
N LYS A 336 -13.83 14.75 6.77
CA LYS A 336 -14.81 15.70 6.20
C LYS A 336 -15.04 15.44 4.70
N ALA A 337 -13.99 15.12 3.93
CA ALA A 337 -14.12 14.74 2.52
C ALA A 337 -14.88 13.41 2.37
N MET A 338 -14.55 12.38 3.14
CA MET A 338 -15.29 11.10 3.17
C MET A 338 -16.74 11.28 3.61
N ILE A 339 -17.02 12.13 4.61
CA ILE A 339 -18.40 12.46 5.03
C ILE A 339 -19.13 13.23 3.91
N ALA A 340 -18.46 14.11 3.17
CA ALA A 340 -19.04 14.79 2.02
C ALA A 340 -19.31 13.82 0.87
N ASP A 341 -18.38 12.90 0.56
CA ASP A 341 -18.55 11.86 -0.47
C ASP A 341 -19.70 10.91 -0.12
N VAL A 342 -19.74 10.40 1.12
CA VAL A 342 -20.85 9.55 1.62
C VAL A 342 -22.18 10.32 1.63
N LYS A 343 -22.17 11.63 1.90
CA LYS A 343 -23.38 12.45 1.79
C LYS A 343 -23.82 12.57 0.33
N ASN A 344 -22.90 12.90 -0.58
CA ASN A 344 -23.20 12.98 -2.02
C ASN A 344 -23.72 11.64 -2.57
N GLU A 345 -23.18 10.51 -2.09
CA GLU A 345 -23.65 9.16 -2.43
C GLU A 345 -25.07 8.90 -1.91
N ASN A 346 -25.38 9.27 -0.66
CA ASN A 346 -26.74 9.18 -0.12
C ASN A 346 -27.73 10.10 -0.86
N ASP A 347 -27.32 11.32 -1.21
CA ASP A 347 -28.13 12.27 -1.97
C ASP A 347 -28.40 11.76 -3.40
N LEU A 348 -27.41 11.09 -4.03
CA LEU A 348 -27.55 10.42 -5.33
C LEU A 348 -28.50 9.20 -5.25
N LEU A 349 -28.33 8.34 -4.25
CA LEU A 349 -29.22 7.18 -4.02
C LEU A 349 -30.67 7.60 -3.71
N ALA A 350 -30.86 8.73 -3.01
CA ALA A 350 -32.17 9.32 -2.81
C ALA A 350 -32.80 9.78 -4.13
N ALA A 351 -32.03 10.48 -4.98
CA ALA A 351 -32.50 10.91 -6.31
C ALA A 351 -32.81 9.73 -7.24
N GLU A 352 -32.02 8.64 -7.20
CA GLU A 352 -32.29 7.42 -7.96
C GLU A 352 -33.58 6.73 -7.49
N LYS A 353 -33.80 6.65 -6.17
CA LYS A 353 -35.02 6.12 -5.58
C LYS A 353 -36.26 6.91 -6.00
N ASP A 354 -36.19 8.24 -5.99
CA ASP A 354 -37.30 9.11 -6.43
C ASP A 354 -37.57 8.99 -7.94
N LEU A 355 -36.53 8.79 -8.76
CA LEU A 355 -36.64 8.50 -10.19
C LEU A 355 -37.32 7.15 -10.44
N LEU A 356 -36.94 6.10 -9.70
CA LEU A 356 -37.57 4.78 -9.78
C LEU A 356 -39.05 4.83 -9.34
N GLN A 357 -39.36 5.55 -8.27
CA GLN A 357 -40.74 5.75 -7.81
C GLN A 357 -41.57 6.50 -8.88
N SER A 358 -41.01 7.56 -9.46
CA SER A 358 -41.66 8.31 -10.55
C SER A 358 -41.95 7.45 -11.78
N ARG A 359 -41.03 6.54 -12.15
CA ARG A 359 -41.26 5.55 -13.23
C ARG A 359 -42.38 4.57 -12.88
N LEU A 360 -42.40 4.08 -11.64
CA LEU A 360 -43.41 3.13 -11.17
C LEU A 360 -44.83 3.75 -11.20
N ASP A 361 -44.96 5.02 -10.84
CA ASP A 361 -46.24 5.73 -10.88
C ASP A 361 -46.67 6.12 -12.31
N LEU A 362 -45.72 6.33 -13.25
CA LEU A 362 -46.04 6.43 -14.68
C LEU A 362 -46.60 5.10 -15.23
N TYR A 363 -46.02 3.96 -14.87
CA TYR A 363 -46.53 2.65 -15.30
C TYR A 363 -47.95 2.38 -14.77
N LYS A 364 -48.24 2.71 -13.51
CA LYS A 364 -49.62 2.61 -12.96
C LYS A 364 -50.61 3.47 -13.75
N LYS A 365 -50.28 4.73 -14.04
CA LYS A 365 -51.14 5.62 -14.84
C LYS A 365 -51.37 5.09 -16.26
N GLN A 366 -50.36 4.45 -16.87
CA GLN A 366 -50.50 3.81 -18.16
C GLN A 366 -51.44 2.59 -18.09
N GLU A 367 -51.37 1.79 -17.02
CA GLU A 367 -52.28 0.67 -16.78
C GLU A 367 -53.73 1.14 -16.57
N GLU A 368 -53.95 2.19 -15.78
CA GLU A 368 -55.25 2.83 -15.56
C GLU A 368 -55.84 3.37 -16.87
N MET A 369 -55.03 4.07 -17.67
CA MET A 369 -55.43 4.58 -18.99
C MET A 369 -55.82 3.45 -19.94
N ASN A 370 -55.06 2.35 -19.96
CA ASN A 370 -55.39 1.17 -20.76
C ASN A 370 -56.72 0.52 -20.32
N LYS A 371 -56.98 0.43 -19.01
CA LYS A 371 -58.27 -0.05 -18.47
C LYS A 371 -59.43 0.86 -18.89
N TYR A 372 -59.25 2.17 -18.83
CA TYR A 372 -60.27 3.13 -19.28
C TYR A 372 -60.56 3.01 -20.77
N LEU A 373 -59.53 2.88 -21.62
CA LEU A 373 -59.69 2.68 -23.06
C LEU A 373 -60.43 1.37 -23.38
N LEU A 374 -60.12 0.28 -22.67
CA LEU A 374 -60.85 -0.98 -22.81
C LEU A 374 -62.32 -0.87 -22.35
N GLN A 375 -62.62 -0.05 -21.34
CA GLN A 375 -64.00 0.21 -20.93
C GLN A 375 -64.76 1.05 -21.97
N GLN A 376 -64.12 2.04 -22.60
CA GLN A 376 -64.71 2.83 -23.68
C GLN A 376 -64.96 2.03 -24.96
N LEU A 377 -64.16 0.99 -25.25
CA LEU A 377 -64.35 0.11 -26.40
C LEU A 377 -65.47 -0.93 -26.22
N ASN A 378 -65.95 -1.14 -24.99
CA ASN A 378 -67.00 -2.10 -24.65
C ASN A 378 -68.39 -1.45 -24.42
N ASN A 379 -68.49 -0.13 -24.53
CA ASN A 379 -69.72 0.65 -24.44
C ASN A 379 -70.11 1.20 -25.82
#